data_AF-A0A2D4JGE5-F1
#
_entry.id   AF-A0A2D4JGE5-F1
#
_cell.length_a   1.000
_cell.length_b   1.000
_cell.length_c   1.000
_cell.angle_alpha   90.00
_cell.angle_beta   90.00
_cell.angle_gamma   90.00
#
_symmetry.space_group_name_H-M   'P 1'
#
loop_
_entity.id
_entity.type
_entity.pdbx_description
1 polymer ?
#
loop_
_entity_poly.entity_id
_entity_poly.type
_entity_poly.pdbx_seq_one_letter_code
_entity_poly.pdbx_strand_id
1 'polypeptide(L)'
;HPYLNIFKHFKVEEWKRSTKDGDVTTVMDKTLKGTVYRISGAVPASNYLQLPKTGTQSLGLTGRYIYILFKPAPGKYFVVHLDVATEVSVQVYSWLHNGCGTIIT
;
A
#
# COMPACT_ATOMS: atom_id res chain seq x y z
N HIS A 1 19.42 -3.89 8.26
CA HIS A 1 18.52 -4.99 7.84
C HIS A 1 18.32 -4.91 6.33
N PRO A 2 18.69 -5.94 5.56
CA PRO A 2 18.77 -5.77 4.11
C PRO A 2 17.39 -5.56 3.47
N TYR A 3 16.33 -6.25 3.93
CA TYR A 3 14.96 -6.09 3.43
C TYR A 3 13.93 -6.39 4.52
N LEU A 4 12.84 -5.61 4.57
CA LEU A 4 11.69 -5.83 5.44
C LEU A 4 10.41 -5.87 4.61
N ASN A 5 9.63 -6.94 4.74
CA ASN A 5 8.30 -7.00 4.14
C ASN A 5 7.29 -6.29 5.06
N ILE A 6 6.84 -5.11 4.64
CA ILE A 6 5.94 -4.25 5.42
C ILE A 6 4.59 -4.95 5.69
N PHE A 7 4.06 -5.67 4.70
CA PHE A 7 2.77 -6.36 4.84
C PHE A 7 2.81 -7.46 5.90
N LYS A 8 3.87 -8.28 5.89
CA LYS A 8 4.10 -9.30 6.94
C LYS A 8 4.38 -8.67 8.30
N HIS A 9 5.16 -7.58 8.35
CA HIS A 9 5.48 -6.88 9.60
C HIS A 9 4.24 -6.28 10.28
N PHE A 10 3.28 -5.78 9.49
CA PHE A 10 2.02 -5.23 9.99
C PHE A 10 0.90 -6.25 10.14
N LYS A 11 1.11 -7.51 9.69
CA LYS A 11 0.11 -8.58 9.68
C LYS A 11 -1.19 -8.10 9.05
N VAL A 12 -1.09 -7.56 7.84
CA VAL A 12 -2.18 -6.88 7.13
C VAL A 12 -3.42 -7.78 6.99
N GLU A 13 -3.23 -9.08 6.88
CA GLU A 13 -4.27 -10.10 6.88
C GLU A 13 -5.18 -10.09 8.12
N GLU A 14 -4.68 -9.61 9.27
CA GLU A 14 -5.48 -9.50 10.50
C GLU A 14 -6.31 -8.21 10.56
N TRP A 15 -6.02 -7.20 9.71
CA TRP A 15 -6.69 -5.89 9.68
C TRP A 15 -6.75 -5.11 11.01
N LYS A 16 -5.95 -5.52 12.00
CA LYS A 16 -5.89 -4.86 13.32
C LYS A 16 -5.13 -3.54 13.27
N ARG A 17 -4.04 -3.50 12.49
CA ARG A 17 -3.10 -2.37 12.36
C ARG A 17 -3.17 -1.71 10.99
N SER A 18 -4.18 -2.05 10.19
CA SER A 18 -4.35 -1.62 8.81
C SER A 18 -5.80 -1.24 8.56
N THR A 19 -6.02 -0.31 7.63
CA THR A 19 -7.37 0.02 7.15
C THR A 19 -7.57 -0.57 5.77
N LYS A 20 -8.76 -1.12 5.56
CA LYS A 20 -9.25 -1.61 4.28
C LYS A 20 -10.59 -0.94 4.02
N ASP A 21 -10.67 -0.13 2.98
CA ASP A 21 -11.89 0.58 2.61
C ASP A 21 -12.24 0.34 1.13
N GLY A 22 -13.54 0.25 0.83
CA GLY A 22 -14.04 -0.08 -0.51
C GLY A 22 -13.80 -1.52 -0.96
N ASP A 23 -13.69 -1.71 -2.27
CA ASP A 23 -13.51 -3.00 -2.95
C ASP A 23 -12.02 -3.42 -2.96
N VAL A 24 -11.55 -3.82 -1.77
CA VAL A 24 -10.25 -4.44 -1.57
C VAL A 24 -10.43 -5.91 -1.24
N THR A 25 -9.88 -6.74 -2.12
CA THR A 25 -10.00 -8.21 -2.08
C THR A 25 -8.63 -8.86 -2.03
N THR A 26 -8.59 -10.04 -1.41
CA THR A 26 -7.38 -10.86 -1.33
C THR A 26 -7.48 -11.97 -2.38
N VAL A 27 -6.45 -12.13 -3.22
CA VAL A 27 -6.44 -13.11 -4.31
C VAL A 27 -5.16 -13.93 -4.24
N MET A 28 -5.25 -15.24 -4.50
CA MET A 28 -4.08 -16.09 -4.71
C MET A 28 -3.58 -15.87 -6.15
N ASP A 29 -2.43 -15.21 -6.32
CA ASP A 29 -1.84 -15.04 -7.64
C ASP A 29 -1.14 -16.34 -8.07
N LYS A 30 -1.53 -16.86 -9.24
CA LYS A 30 -1.03 -18.15 -9.75
C LYS A 30 0.43 -18.08 -10.22
N THR A 31 0.89 -16.90 -10.65
CA THR A 31 2.24 -16.70 -11.17
C THR A 31 3.22 -16.56 -10.02
N LEU A 32 2.85 -15.75 -9.03
CA LEU A 32 3.66 -15.46 -7.85
C LEU A 32 3.52 -16.54 -6.77
N LYS A 33 2.51 -17.41 -6.90
CA LYS A 33 2.15 -18.46 -5.92
C LYS A 33 1.99 -17.88 -4.51
N GLY A 34 1.40 -16.69 -4.44
CA GLY A 34 1.32 -15.90 -3.22
C GLY A 34 0.06 -15.05 -3.16
N THR A 35 -0.25 -14.60 -1.96
CA THR A 35 -1.38 -13.72 -1.71
C THR A 35 -1.10 -12.31 -2.20
N VAL A 36 -2.02 -11.74 -2.99
CA VAL A 36 -1.96 -10.36 -3.47
C VAL A 36 -3.23 -9.61 -3.07
N TYR A 37 -3.12 -8.29 -2.94
CA TYR A 37 -4.25 -7.42 -2.61
C TYR A 37 -4.73 -6.72 -3.88
N ARG A 38 -5.94 -7.04 -4.32
CA ARG A 38 -6.58 -6.40 -5.47
C ARG A 38 -7.46 -5.26 -4.97
N ILE A 39 -7.12 -4.04 -5.38
CA ILE A 39 -7.89 -2.84 -5.14
C ILE A 39 -8.64 -2.52 -6.44
N SER A 40 -9.95 -2.74 -6.39
CA SER A 40 -10.89 -2.50 -7.47
C SER A 40 -11.80 -1.34 -7.06
N GLY A 41 -12.41 -0.66 -8.03
CA GLY A 41 -13.39 0.40 -7.77
C GLY A 41 -13.22 1.62 -8.66
N ALA A 42 -14.34 2.26 -8.99
CA ALA A 42 -14.35 3.39 -9.90
C ALA A 42 -13.78 4.67 -9.27
N VAL A 43 -13.85 4.80 -7.94
CA VAL A 43 -13.43 5.99 -7.20
C VAL A 43 -12.17 5.67 -6.38
N PRO A 44 -10.98 6.15 -6.77
CA PRO A 44 -9.72 5.74 -6.14
C PRO A 44 -9.65 6.13 -4.65
N ALA A 45 -10.21 7.28 -4.29
CA ALA A 45 -10.18 7.81 -2.93
C ALA A 45 -11.02 6.98 -1.93
N SER A 46 -11.93 6.13 -2.41
CA SER A 46 -12.78 5.29 -1.56
C SER A 46 -12.44 3.80 -1.64
N ASN A 47 -11.32 3.44 -2.31
CA ASN A 47 -10.89 2.05 -2.45
C ASN A 47 -9.38 2.00 -2.15
N TYR A 48 -9.01 1.70 -0.92
CA TYR A 48 -7.62 1.82 -0.48
C TYR A 48 -7.24 0.86 0.66
N LEU A 49 -5.94 0.63 0.75
CA LEU A 49 -5.29 -0.04 1.86
C LEU A 49 -4.36 0.97 2.53
N GLN A 50 -4.51 1.17 3.84
CA GLN A 50 -3.70 2.13 4.60
C GLN A 50 -2.94 1.44 5.72
N LEU A 51 -1.67 1.83 5.87
CA LEU A 51 -0.77 1.37 6.92
C LEU A 51 -0.04 2.59 7.52
N PRO A 52 -0.08 2.78 8.85
CA PRO A 52 -0.92 2.07 9.82
C PRO A 52 -2.40 2.51 9.76
N LYS A 53 -3.25 1.81 10.52
CA LYS A 53 -4.71 2.03 10.59
C LYS A 53 -5.12 3.49 10.80
N THR A 54 -4.33 4.25 11.56
CA THR A 54 -4.53 5.68 11.79
C THR A 54 -3.35 6.47 11.24
N GLY A 55 -3.62 7.51 10.44
CA GLY A 55 -2.57 8.36 9.84
C GLY A 55 -1.71 9.16 10.84
N THR A 56 -2.07 9.13 12.13
CA THR A 56 -1.29 9.73 13.22
C THR A 56 -0.19 8.82 13.76
N GLN A 57 -0.19 7.53 13.40
CA GLN A 57 0.85 6.59 13.79
C GLN A 57 1.87 6.47 12.65
N SER A 58 3.16 6.44 13.00
CA SER A 58 4.22 6.16 12.04
C SER A 58 4.42 4.66 11.86
N LEU A 59 4.93 4.24 10.70
CA LEU A 59 5.40 2.86 10.51
C LEU A 59 6.61 2.53 11.40
N GLY A 60 7.36 3.54 11.88
CA GLY A 60 8.55 3.35 12.71
C GLY A 60 9.72 2.68 11.97
N LEU A 61 9.69 2.68 10.64
CA LEU A 61 10.68 2.06 9.79
C LEU A 61 11.70 3.09 9.31
N THR A 62 12.97 2.71 9.27
CA THR A 62 14.05 3.49 8.70
C THR A 62 14.65 2.76 7.51
N GLY A 63 15.02 3.49 6.46
CA GLY A 63 15.58 2.91 5.25
C GLY A 63 15.82 3.94 4.16
N ARG A 64 16.67 3.59 3.19
CA ARG A 64 16.98 4.45 2.04
C ARG A 64 16.09 4.19 0.83
N TYR A 65 15.52 2.99 0.74
CA TYR A 65 14.74 2.54 -0.41
C TYR A 65 13.46 1.85 0.05
N ILE A 66 12.38 2.12 -0.67
CA ILE A 66 11.14 1.37 -0.61
C ILE A 66 10.93 0.69 -1.97
N TYR A 67 10.62 -0.61 -1.93
CA TYR A 67 10.29 -1.38 -3.12
C TYR A 67 8.79 -1.68 -3.09
N ILE A 68 8.09 -1.27 -4.13
CA ILE A 68 6.65 -1.50 -4.29
C ILE A 68 6.47 -2.25 -5.61
N LEU A 69 5.91 -3.45 -5.52
CA LEU A 69 5.52 -4.23 -6.68
C LEU A 69 4.01 -4.16 -6.84
N PHE A 70 3.55 -3.68 -7.99
CA PHE A 70 2.12 -3.59 -8.29
C PHE A 70 1.84 -3.86 -9.78
N LYS A 71 0.61 -4.28 -10.07
CA LYS A 71 0.08 -4.46 -11.42
C LYS A 71 -1.13 -3.55 -11.60
N PRO A 72 -1.01 -2.43 -12.35
CA PRO A 72 -2.16 -1.55 -12.59
C PRO A 72 -3.20 -2.26 -13.46
N ALA A 73 -4.47 -1.92 -13.29
CA ALA A 73 -5.50 -2.38 -14.19
C ALA A 73 -5.35 -1.68 -15.56
N PRO A 74 -5.66 -2.36 -16.68
CA PRO A 74 -5.57 -1.75 -18.00
C PRO A 74 -6.35 -0.45 -18.09
N GLY A 75 -5.71 0.62 -18.59
CA GLY A 75 -6.33 1.94 -18.75
C GLY A 75 -6.65 2.67 -17.44
N LYS A 76 -6.13 2.20 -16.30
CA LYS A 76 -6.29 2.82 -14.99
C LYS A 76 -4.94 3.14 -14.39
N TYR A 77 -4.85 4.26 -13.67
CA TYR A 77 -3.66 4.57 -12.89
C TYR A 77 -3.74 3.87 -11.52
N PHE A 78 -2.65 3.89 -10.79
CA PHE A 78 -2.57 3.39 -9.43
C PHE A 78 -1.73 4.39 -8.62
N VAL A 79 -2.17 4.71 -7.41
CA VAL A 79 -1.58 5.79 -6.59
C VAL A 79 -1.06 5.18 -5.30
N VAL A 80 0.16 5.57 -4.93
CA VAL A 80 0.73 5.25 -3.63
C VAL A 80 1.07 6.55 -2.91
N HIS A 81 0.49 6.73 -1.73
CA HIS A 81 0.85 7.82 -0.82
C HIS A 81 1.89 7.30 0.16
N LEU A 82 2.97 8.06 0.33
CA LEU A 82 4.07 7.73 1.24
C LEU A 82 4.44 8.97 2.05
N ASP A 83 4.22 8.90 3.36
CA ASP A 83 4.68 9.93 4.30
C ASP A 83 6.08 9.58 4.78
N VAL A 84 7.06 10.43 4.46
CA VAL A 84 8.47 10.24 4.82
C VAL A 84 8.89 11.33 5.79
N ALA A 85 9.40 10.93 6.96
CA ALA A 85 10.10 11.82 7.87
C ALA A 85 11.61 11.76 7.59
N THR A 86 12.23 12.91 7.36
CA THR A 86 13.69 13.03 7.27
C THR A 86 14.19 13.88 8.44
N GLU A 87 15.49 13.79 8.77
CA GLU A 87 16.11 14.52 9.89
C GLU A 87 15.93 16.04 9.78
N VAL A 88 15.73 16.56 8.57
CA VAL A 88 15.34 17.93 8.28
C VAL A 88 13.86 17.89 7.90
N SER A 89 12.97 18.37 8.76
CA SER A 89 11.50 18.27 8.69
C SER A 89 10.86 18.61 7.32
N VAL A 90 10.98 17.73 6.33
CA VAL A 90 10.32 17.83 5.02
C VAL A 90 9.32 16.70 4.92
N GLN A 91 8.05 17.04 5.11
CA GLN A 91 6.92 16.17 4.80
C GLN A 91 6.72 16.22 3.28
N VAL A 92 7.00 15.13 2.58
CA VAL A 92 6.77 15.04 1.12
C VAL A 92 5.35 14.54 0.89
N TYR A 93 4.46 15.43 0.43
CA TYR A 93 3.13 15.06 -0.05
C TYR A 93 3.19 14.82 -1.56
N SER A 94 2.87 13.60 -2.01
CA SER A 94 2.77 13.25 -3.43
C SER A 94 1.31 13.07 -3.86
N TRP A 95 0.94 13.60 -5.05
CA TRP A 95 -0.41 13.53 -5.63
C TRP A 95 -0.36 13.17 -7.13
N LEU A 96 -1.31 12.32 -7.60
CA LEU A 96 -2.12 12.44 -8.84
C LEU A 96 -3.06 11.23 -9.07
N HIS A 97 -4.17 11.40 -9.82
CA HIS A 97 -5.36 10.50 -9.86
C HIS A 97 -5.54 9.64 -11.14
N ASN A 98 -5.89 8.36 -10.97
CA ASN A 98 -7.12 7.60 -11.37
C ASN A 98 -6.86 6.11 -10.99
N GLY A 99 -7.85 5.22 -10.83
CA GLY A 99 -7.66 4.01 -9.97
C GLY A 99 -8.09 2.66 -10.54
N CYS A 100 -7.24 1.66 -10.31
CA CYS A 100 -7.48 0.22 -10.03
C CYS A 100 -6.11 -0.48 -10.13
N GLY A 101 -5.77 -1.38 -9.20
CA GLY A 101 -4.49 -2.07 -9.23
C GLY A 101 -4.34 -3.18 -8.20
N THR A 102 -3.42 -4.10 -8.47
CA THR A 102 -3.07 -5.19 -7.56
C THR A 102 -1.72 -4.90 -6.91
N ILE A 103 -1.68 -4.85 -5.58
CA ILE A 103 -0.44 -4.79 -4.80
C ILE A 103 0.08 -6.21 -4.60
N ILE A 104 1.35 -6.41 -4.93
CA ILE A 104 2.06 -7.68 -4.77
C ILE A 104 2.98 -7.55 -3.56
N THR A 105 2.86 -8.49 -2.62
CA THR A 105 3.59 -8.49 -1.33
C THR A 105 4.83 -9.36 -1.33
#